data_AF-A0AA45JJZ6-F1
#
_entry.id   AF-A0AA45JJZ6-F1
#
_cell.length_a   1.000
_cell.length_b   1.000
_cell.length_c   1.000
_cell.angle_alpha   90.00
_cell.angle_beta   90.00
_cell.angle_gamma   90.00
#
_symmetry.space_group_name_H-M   'P 1'
#
loop_
_entity.id
_entity.type
_entity.pdbx_description
1 polymer ?
#
loop_
_entity_poly.entity_id
_entity_poly.type
_entity_poly.pdbx_seq_one_letter_code
_entity_poly.pdbx_strand_id
1 'polypeptide(L)'
;MTETTVAIRPPGRSFRTLAVITGLAVALAAGVLIGRATAGGTDHAAKREFMFQINSLQSPNQHGHELNFFARYRYNDDLAESELPNYLHLREVVIDRLTNGDFASNPFWETVNRNLCNELKAGFPITAITCELQTPGVDVRGNRYQPGWHSSIHTIGDIEPLAVPGPVSVPAPAVPVP
;
A
#
# COMPACT_ATOMS: atom_id res chain seq x y z
N MET A 1 12.86 41.37 47.46
CA MET A 1 11.46 41.86 47.51
C MET A 1 10.60 40.62 47.51
N THR A 2 9.90 40.41 48.61
CA THR A 2 9.22 39.17 48.99
C THR A 2 7.71 39.41 48.97
N GLU A 3 6.94 38.33 48.88
CA GLU A 3 5.49 38.22 49.19
C GLU A 3 4.51 38.76 48.13
N THR A 4 3.28 38.28 47.98
CA THR A 4 2.54 37.08 48.41
C THR A 4 1.18 37.19 47.69
N THR A 5 0.68 36.09 47.15
CA THR A 5 -0.67 35.92 46.58
C THR A 5 -1.78 36.23 47.60
N VAL A 6 -2.81 37.00 47.25
CA VAL A 6 -4.18 36.81 47.82
C VAL A 6 -5.26 37.20 46.80
N ALA A 7 -6.18 36.27 46.56
CA ALA A 7 -7.42 36.42 45.80
C ALA A 7 -8.55 37.01 46.66
N ILE A 8 -9.47 37.79 46.07
CA ILE A 8 -10.73 38.20 46.71
C ILE A 8 -11.91 37.85 45.79
N ARG A 9 -12.87 37.10 46.36
CA ARG A 9 -14.12 36.57 45.80
C ARG A 9 -15.24 37.63 45.71
N PRO A 10 -16.35 37.38 44.98
CA PRO A 10 -17.42 38.31 44.65
C PRO A 10 -18.58 38.28 45.68
N PRO A 11 -19.56 39.21 45.60
CA PRO A 11 -20.87 39.03 46.22
C PRO A 11 -22.01 38.99 45.17
N GLY A 12 -22.96 38.07 45.39
CA GLY A 12 -24.18 37.99 44.58
C GLY A 12 -25.12 36.83 44.94
N ARG A 13 -25.49 36.74 46.23
CA ARG A 13 -26.69 36.04 46.76
C ARG A 13 -27.94 36.47 45.96
N SER A 14 -29.06 35.78 45.84
CA SER A 14 -29.63 34.52 46.34
C SER A 14 -31.10 34.61 45.93
N PHE A 15 -31.73 33.59 45.35
CA PHE A 15 -33.15 33.33 45.59
C PHE A 15 -33.43 31.83 45.50
N ARG A 16 -33.89 31.29 46.63
CA ARG A 16 -34.43 29.94 46.79
C ARG A 16 -35.87 29.94 46.29
N THR A 17 -36.30 28.89 45.60
CA THR A 17 -37.62 28.29 45.88
C THR A 17 -37.55 26.80 45.56
N LEU A 18 -37.78 26.01 46.60
CA LEU A 18 -37.97 24.56 46.55
C LEU A 18 -39.46 24.33 46.27
N ALA A 19 -39.81 23.50 45.29
CA ALA A 19 -41.13 22.88 45.22
C ALA A 19 -40.92 21.41 44.89
N VAL A 20 -41.02 20.58 45.94
CA VAL A 20 -41.12 19.13 45.86
C VAL A 20 -42.59 18.82 45.59
N ILE A 21 -42.89 18.19 44.45
CA ILE A 21 -44.17 17.50 44.27
C ILE A 21 -43.85 16.08 43.83
N THR A 22 -44.08 15.17 44.76
CA THR A 22 -44.09 13.72 44.59
C THR A 22 -45.30 13.36 43.74
N GLY A 23 -45.08 12.69 42.60
CA GLY A 23 -46.13 12.15 41.75
C GLY A 23 -45.68 10.85 41.12
N LEU A 24 -46.01 9.73 41.78
CA LEU A 24 -45.82 8.38 41.27
C LEU A 24 -46.97 8.07 40.30
N ALA A 25 -46.68 7.88 39.01
CA ALA A 25 -47.59 7.21 38.08
C ALA A 25 -46.80 6.41 37.06
N VAL A 26 -46.95 5.09 37.17
CA VAL A 26 -46.44 4.05 36.29
C VAL A 26 -47.21 4.09 34.97
N ALA A 27 -46.49 4.16 33.84
CA ALA A 27 -46.97 3.66 32.57
C ALA A 27 -45.78 3.18 31.72
N LEU A 28 -45.52 1.87 31.78
CA LEU A 28 -44.73 1.13 30.82
C LEU A 28 -45.41 1.23 29.44
N ALA A 29 -45.06 2.25 28.66
CA ALA A 29 -45.26 2.25 27.23
C ALA A 29 -43.93 1.84 26.59
N ALA A 30 -43.82 0.55 26.26
CA ALA A 30 -42.79 0.01 25.40
C ALA A 30 -42.93 0.62 24.01
N GLY A 31 -42.43 1.84 23.84
CA GLY A 31 -42.16 2.43 22.55
C GLY A 31 -40.92 1.75 21.99
N VAL A 32 -41.15 0.75 21.13
CA VAL A 32 -40.11 0.20 20.25
C VAL A 32 -39.62 1.36 19.39
N LEU A 33 -38.57 2.03 19.86
CA LEU A 33 -37.68 2.81 19.01
C LEU A 33 -37.05 1.79 18.07
N ILE A 34 -37.69 1.58 16.91
CA ILE A 34 -37.00 1.08 15.73
C ILE A 34 -36.02 2.19 15.38
N GLY A 35 -34.90 2.22 16.09
CA GLY A 35 -33.69 2.84 15.61
C GLY A 35 -33.44 2.18 14.27
N ARG A 36 -33.66 2.94 13.20
CA ARG A 36 -32.96 2.69 11.95
C ARG A 36 -31.50 2.65 12.36
N ALA A 37 -30.97 1.44 12.52
CA ALA A 37 -29.58 1.20 12.29
C ALA A 37 -29.32 1.85 10.95
N THR A 38 -28.73 3.04 10.98
CA THR A 38 -27.94 3.50 9.86
C THR A 38 -27.04 2.32 9.60
N ALA A 39 -27.34 1.57 8.54
CA ALA A 39 -26.34 0.77 7.91
C ALA A 39 -25.24 1.77 7.57
N GLY A 40 -24.29 1.92 8.49
CA GLY A 40 -22.95 2.33 8.17
C GLY A 40 -22.41 1.21 7.32
N GLY A 41 -22.95 1.09 6.09
CA GLY A 41 -22.11 0.76 4.98
C GLY A 41 -21.05 1.83 5.05
N THR A 42 -19.89 1.46 5.57
CA THR A 42 -18.66 2.05 5.12
C THR A 42 -18.76 1.96 3.62
N ASP A 43 -19.21 3.04 2.99
CA ASP A 43 -19.01 3.29 1.59
C ASP A 43 -17.49 3.28 1.52
N HIS A 44 -16.91 2.10 1.25
CA HIS A 44 -15.50 1.98 1.04
C HIS A 44 -15.29 2.80 -0.21
N ALA A 45 -14.89 4.06 -0.02
CA ALA A 45 -14.53 4.96 -1.09
C ALA A 45 -13.76 4.13 -2.10
N ALA A 46 -14.29 4.04 -3.32
CA ALA A 46 -13.81 3.07 -4.29
C ALA A 46 -12.29 3.18 -4.40
N LYS A 47 -11.57 2.15 -3.93
CA LYS A 47 -10.11 2.15 -3.89
C LYS A 47 -9.61 2.15 -5.33
N ARG A 48 -9.00 3.25 -5.76
CA ARG A 48 -8.48 3.40 -7.13
C ARG A 48 -7.14 2.70 -7.24
N GLU A 49 -7.21 1.41 -7.49
CA GLU A 49 -6.04 0.56 -7.68
C GLU A 49 -5.76 0.35 -9.17
N PHE A 50 -4.47 0.37 -9.52
CA PHE A 50 -3.99 0.11 -10.86
C PHE A 50 -2.83 -0.88 -10.81
N MET A 51 -2.63 -1.62 -11.90
CA MET A 51 -1.52 -2.55 -12.05
C MET A 51 -0.91 -2.44 -13.44
N PHE A 52 0.41 -2.48 -13.52
CA PHE A 52 1.12 -2.72 -14.78
C PHE A 52 2.20 -3.76 -14.62
N GLN A 53 2.65 -4.28 -15.76
CA GLN A 53 3.77 -5.22 -15.83
C GLN A 53 4.75 -4.83 -16.94
N ILE A 54 6.01 -5.18 -16.71
CA ILE A 54 7.09 -5.17 -17.69
C ILE A 54 7.60 -6.60 -17.73
N ASN A 55 7.54 -7.23 -18.91
CA ASN A 55 8.02 -8.58 -19.10
C ASN A 55 9.29 -8.55 -19.96
N SER A 56 10.19 -9.48 -19.70
CA SER A 56 11.39 -9.74 -20.48
C SER A 56 12.29 -8.52 -20.69
N LEU A 57 12.42 -7.67 -19.66
CA LEU A 57 13.32 -6.54 -19.67
C LEU A 57 14.76 -7.02 -19.55
N GLN A 58 15.60 -6.67 -20.52
CA GLN A 58 17.03 -6.94 -20.45
C GLN A 58 17.69 -5.93 -19.51
N SER A 59 18.47 -6.42 -18.55
CA SER A 59 19.19 -5.58 -17.59
C SER A 59 20.71 -5.68 -17.81
N PRO A 60 21.31 -4.77 -18.59
CA PRO A 60 22.75 -4.81 -18.89
C PRO A 60 23.61 -4.78 -17.63
N ASN A 61 23.17 -4.02 -16.63
CA ASN A 61 23.90 -3.78 -15.38
C ASN A 61 23.71 -4.88 -14.32
N GLN A 62 22.98 -5.95 -14.65
CA GLN A 62 22.75 -7.11 -13.78
C GLN A 62 23.14 -8.39 -14.52
N HIS A 63 24.39 -8.47 -14.97
CA HIS A 63 24.93 -9.64 -15.67
C HIS A 63 24.13 -10.08 -16.92
N GLY A 64 23.34 -9.17 -17.51
CA GLY A 64 22.49 -9.47 -18.66
C GLY A 64 21.28 -10.34 -18.33
N HIS A 65 20.84 -10.38 -17.07
CA HIS A 65 19.63 -11.10 -16.69
C HIS A 65 18.38 -10.48 -17.33
N GLU A 66 17.47 -11.36 -17.73
CA GLU A 66 16.10 -10.98 -18.06
C GLU A 66 15.30 -10.77 -16.76
N LEU A 67 14.51 -9.70 -16.72
CA LEU A 67 13.70 -9.32 -15.57
C LEU A 67 12.23 -9.17 -15.97
N ASN A 68 11.35 -9.64 -15.09
CA ASN A 68 9.95 -9.24 -15.08
C ASN A 68 9.70 -8.35 -13.87
N PHE A 69 8.92 -7.30 -14.05
CA PHE A 69 8.53 -6.40 -12.97
C PHE A 69 7.02 -6.17 -13.01
N PHE A 70 6.40 -6.25 -11.83
CA PHE A 70 4.98 -6.03 -11.62
C PHE A 70 4.82 -4.96 -10.54
N ALA A 71 3.94 -4.01 -10.76
CA ALA A 71 3.55 -3.06 -9.74
C ALA A 71 2.03 -2.95 -9.68
N ARG A 72 1.46 -3.18 -8.50
CA ARG A 72 0.09 -2.82 -8.16
C ARG A 72 0.14 -1.70 -7.13
N TYR A 73 -0.62 -0.63 -7.35
CA TYR A 73 -0.61 0.53 -6.47
C TYR A 73 -2.00 1.16 -6.36
N ARG A 74 -2.19 1.92 -5.28
CA ARG A 74 -3.40 2.71 -5.02
C ARG A 74 -3.03 4.18 -5.00
N TYR A 75 -3.72 5.00 -5.80
CA TYR A 75 -3.57 6.46 -5.72
C TYR A 75 -4.07 7.02 -4.39
N ASN A 76 -3.66 8.23 -4.04
CA ASN A 76 -4.28 8.96 -2.93
C ASN A 76 -5.80 9.12 -3.18
N ASP A 77 -6.57 9.12 -2.10
CA ASP A 77 -8.04 9.11 -2.16
C ASP A 77 -8.62 10.48 -2.58
N ASP A 78 -7.86 11.57 -2.41
CA ASP A 78 -8.27 12.96 -2.60
C ASP A 78 -7.89 13.56 -3.97
N LEU A 79 -7.17 12.82 -4.80
CA LEU A 79 -6.75 13.20 -6.15
C LEU A 79 -7.95 13.33 -7.10
N ALA A 80 -8.12 14.51 -7.72
CA ALA A 80 -9.08 14.69 -8.79
C ALA A 80 -8.68 13.90 -10.05
N GLU A 81 -9.64 13.59 -10.94
CA GLU A 81 -9.35 12.87 -12.18
C GLU A 81 -8.32 13.59 -13.07
N SER A 82 -8.38 14.93 -13.10
CA SER A 82 -7.41 15.77 -13.82
C SER A 82 -5.99 15.73 -13.27
N GLU A 83 -5.82 15.20 -12.05
CA GLU A 83 -4.54 15.10 -11.34
C GLU A 83 -3.97 13.68 -11.38
N LEU A 84 -4.69 12.73 -11.99
CA LEU A 84 -4.21 11.36 -12.14
C LEU A 84 -2.93 11.35 -12.97
N PRO A 85 -1.82 10.80 -12.43
CA PRO A 85 -0.58 10.77 -13.18
C PRO A 85 -0.69 9.80 -14.35
N ASN A 86 0.00 10.13 -15.44
CA ASN A 86 0.15 9.23 -16.56
C ASN A 86 0.93 7.99 -16.11
N TYR A 87 0.30 6.82 -16.18
CA TYR A 87 0.93 5.55 -15.76
C TYR A 87 2.20 5.22 -16.55
N LEU A 88 2.34 5.78 -17.77
CA LEU A 88 3.55 5.64 -18.57
C LEU A 88 4.79 6.21 -17.86
N HIS A 89 4.65 7.29 -17.07
CA HIS A 89 5.77 7.85 -16.33
C HIS A 89 6.26 6.90 -15.20
N LEU A 90 5.34 6.20 -14.51
CA LEU A 90 5.75 5.17 -13.54
C LEU A 90 6.54 4.06 -14.23
N ARG A 91 6.07 3.62 -15.40
CA ARG A 91 6.74 2.60 -16.21
C ARG A 91 8.13 3.07 -16.67
N GLU A 92 8.27 4.31 -17.10
CA GLU A 92 9.54 4.90 -17.51
C GLU A 92 10.57 4.89 -16.38
N VAL A 93 10.19 5.30 -15.17
CA VAL A 93 11.07 5.24 -13.98
C VAL A 93 11.57 3.81 -13.75
N VAL A 94 10.70 2.80 -13.87
CA VAL A 94 11.11 1.40 -13.71
C VAL A 94 12.11 0.98 -14.78
N ILE A 95 11.82 1.26 -16.06
CA ILE A 95 12.69 0.87 -17.18
C ILE A 95 14.05 1.54 -17.03
N ASP A 96 14.07 2.84 -16.77
CA ASP A 96 15.30 3.60 -16.60
C ASP A 96 16.12 3.07 -15.43
N ARG A 97 15.48 2.85 -14.27
CA ARG A 97 16.17 2.32 -13.09
C ARG A 97 16.78 0.95 -13.36
N LEU A 98 16.03 0.02 -13.97
CA LEU A 98 16.49 -1.34 -14.21
C LEU A 98 17.50 -1.46 -15.36
N THR A 99 17.50 -0.52 -16.31
CA THR A 99 18.41 -0.53 -17.47
C THR A 99 19.69 0.25 -17.20
N ASN A 100 19.56 1.43 -16.59
CA ASN A 100 20.63 2.42 -16.44
C ASN A 100 21.10 2.59 -14.99
N GLY A 101 20.40 2.02 -14.01
CA GLY A 101 20.79 2.11 -12.60
C GLY A 101 22.12 1.43 -12.31
N ASP A 102 22.92 2.05 -11.43
CA ASP A 102 24.09 1.40 -10.84
C ASP A 102 23.65 0.51 -9.69
N PHE A 103 23.88 -0.78 -9.85
CA PHE A 103 23.61 -1.81 -8.87
C PHE A 103 24.87 -2.53 -8.39
N ALA A 104 26.06 -2.09 -8.81
CA ALA A 104 27.32 -2.70 -8.40
C ALA A 104 27.52 -2.63 -6.88
N SER A 105 26.98 -1.58 -6.24
CA SER A 105 27.01 -1.40 -4.78
C SER A 105 25.97 -2.26 -4.04
N ASN A 106 24.94 -2.76 -4.71
CA ASN A 106 23.83 -3.50 -4.11
C ASN A 106 23.28 -4.56 -5.09
N PRO A 107 23.99 -5.69 -5.26
CA PRO A 107 23.67 -6.70 -6.26
C PRO A 107 22.44 -7.56 -5.89
N PHE A 108 21.86 -7.36 -4.71
CA PHE A 108 20.75 -8.17 -4.20
C PHE A 108 19.41 -7.73 -4.80
N TRP A 109 18.71 -8.65 -5.44
CA TRP A 109 17.40 -8.43 -6.07
C TRP A 109 16.37 -7.86 -5.09
N GLU A 110 16.43 -8.26 -3.83
CA GLU A 110 15.56 -7.76 -2.76
C GLU A 110 15.83 -6.28 -2.47
N THR A 111 17.08 -5.85 -2.56
CA THR A 111 17.44 -4.44 -2.38
C THR A 111 17.09 -3.62 -3.61
N VAL A 112 17.29 -4.16 -4.82
CA VAL A 112 16.83 -3.53 -6.07
C VAL A 112 15.33 -3.29 -6.04
N ASN A 113 14.54 -4.33 -5.77
CA ASN A 113 13.09 -4.24 -5.73
C ASN A 113 12.60 -3.29 -4.64
N ARG A 114 13.13 -3.40 -3.41
CA ARG A 114 12.79 -2.49 -2.31
C ARG A 114 13.05 -1.04 -2.68
N ASN A 115 14.23 -0.73 -3.22
CA ASN A 115 14.60 0.64 -3.55
C ASN A 115 13.73 1.21 -4.67
N LEU A 116 13.50 0.43 -5.73
CA LEU A 116 12.62 0.83 -6.83
C LEU A 116 11.18 1.05 -6.34
N CYS A 117 10.66 0.16 -5.50
CA CYS A 117 9.29 0.30 -4.99
C CYS A 117 9.14 1.53 -4.08
N ASN A 118 10.16 1.84 -3.26
CA ASN A 118 10.22 3.08 -2.48
C ASN A 118 10.28 4.33 -3.37
N GLU A 119 11.06 4.29 -4.44
CA GLU A 119 11.20 5.38 -5.41
C GLU A 119 9.86 5.68 -6.09
N LEU A 120 9.14 4.65 -6.56
CA LEU A 120 7.79 4.80 -7.10
C LEU A 120 6.80 5.36 -6.06
N LYS A 121 6.85 4.88 -4.81
CA LYS A 121 5.98 5.39 -3.74
C LYS A 121 6.25 6.86 -3.40
N ALA A 122 7.50 7.29 -3.51
CA ALA A 122 7.91 8.66 -3.19
C ALA A 122 7.69 9.63 -4.36
N GLY A 123 7.84 9.17 -5.60
CA GLY A 123 7.75 10.00 -6.81
C GLY A 123 6.32 10.23 -7.32
N PHE A 124 5.34 9.45 -6.85
CA PHE A 124 3.96 9.50 -7.35
C PHE A 124 2.96 9.61 -6.20
N PRO A 125 1.75 10.18 -6.43
CA PRO A 125 0.74 10.38 -5.40
C PRO A 125 -0.02 9.06 -5.11
N ILE A 126 0.72 8.12 -4.55
CA ILE A 126 0.32 6.76 -4.23
C ILE A 126 0.20 6.64 -2.70
N THR A 127 -0.85 5.99 -2.19
CA THR A 127 -1.01 5.72 -0.76
C THR A 127 -0.45 4.35 -0.36
N ALA A 128 -0.57 3.36 -1.25
CA ALA A 128 -0.04 2.01 -1.04
C ALA A 128 0.46 1.40 -2.36
N ILE A 129 1.52 0.60 -2.30
CA ILE A 129 2.12 -0.07 -3.46
C ILE A 129 2.66 -1.43 -3.08
N THR A 130 2.57 -2.37 -3.99
CA THR A 130 3.27 -3.65 -3.94
C THR A 130 3.98 -3.88 -5.27
N CYS A 131 5.26 -4.25 -5.19
CA CYS A 131 6.12 -4.48 -6.33
C CYS A 131 6.70 -5.90 -6.28
N GLU A 132 6.65 -6.61 -7.40
CA GLU A 132 7.28 -7.90 -7.56
C GLU A 132 8.32 -7.83 -8.69
N LEU A 133 9.56 -8.18 -8.36
CA LEU A 133 10.65 -8.34 -9.32
C LEU A 133 10.95 -9.84 -9.45
N GLN A 134 10.80 -10.38 -10.65
CA GLN A 134 11.11 -11.77 -10.95
C GLN A 134 12.32 -11.86 -11.87
N THR A 135 13.12 -12.88 -11.64
CA THR A 135 14.20 -13.30 -12.53
C THR A 135 13.85 -14.71 -13.00
N PRO A 136 13.59 -14.92 -14.31
CA PRO A 136 13.30 -16.24 -14.88
C PRO A 136 14.36 -17.32 -14.57
N GLY A 137 15.56 -16.88 -14.18
CA GLY A 137 16.74 -17.72 -14.05
C GLY A 137 17.28 -18.03 -15.44
N VAL A 138 18.56 -17.76 -15.64
CA VAL A 138 19.30 -18.41 -16.72
C VAL A 138 20.13 -19.48 -16.06
N ASP A 139 20.04 -20.72 -16.56
CA ASP A 139 20.96 -21.78 -16.18
C ASP A 139 22.34 -21.42 -16.74
N VAL A 140 23.08 -20.58 -16.00
CA VAL A 140 24.41 -20.17 -16.43
C VAL A 140 25.31 -21.38 -16.24
N ARG A 141 25.72 -22.01 -17.35
CA ARG A 141 26.74 -23.07 -17.34
C ARG A 141 27.95 -22.60 -16.52
N GLY A 142 28.13 -23.15 -15.33
CA GLY A 142 29.24 -22.83 -14.43
C GLY A 142 28.84 -22.17 -13.11
N ASN A 143 27.60 -21.71 -12.93
CA ASN A 143 27.12 -21.16 -11.66
C ASN A 143 26.06 -22.06 -11.00
N ARG A 144 26.51 -23.20 -10.45
CA ARG A 144 25.64 -24.19 -9.76
C ARG A 144 24.90 -23.66 -8.52
N TYR A 145 25.20 -22.43 -8.09
CA TYR A 145 24.67 -21.83 -6.88
C TYR A 145 23.61 -20.76 -7.16
N GLN A 146 23.44 -20.34 -8.41
CA GLN A 146 22.36 -19.45 -8.77
C GLN A 146 21.06 -20.26 -8.83
N PRO A 147 20.03 -19.88 -8.06
CA PRO A 147 18.73 -20.52 -8.20
C PRO A 147 18.21 -20.32 -9.62
N GLY A 148 17.31 -21.20 -10.06
CA GLY A 148 16.57 -21.03 -11.31
C GLY A 148 15.64 -19.81 -11.23
N TRP A 149 14.34 -20.00 -11.42
CA TRP A 149 13.41 -18.90 -11.18
C TRP A 149 13.43 -18.45 -9.71
N HIS A 150 13.46 -17.13 -9.50
CA HIS A 150 13.31 -16.53 -8.18
C HIS A 150 12.64 -15.15 -8.28
N SER A 151 12.04 -14.68 -7.19
CA SER A 151 11.40 -13.37 -7.13
C SER A 151 11.58 -12.68 -5.78
N SER A 152 11.38 -11.37 -5.78
CA SER A 152 11.30 -10.53 -4.60
C SER A 152 9.98 -9.77 -4.61
N ILE A 153 9.28 -9.73 -3.48
CA ILE A 153 8.06 -8.94 -3.29
C ILE A 153 8.33 -7.89 -2.21
N HIS A 154 7.93 -6.64 -2.46
CA HIS A 154 7.99 -5.55 -1.50
C HIS A 154 6.66 -4.80 -1.47
N THR A 155 6.12 -4.57 -0.28
CA THR A 155 4.80 -3.95 -0.10
C THR A 155 4.88 -2.83 0.91
N ILE A 156 4.29 -1.68 0.58
CA ILE A 156 4.24 -0.45 1.37
C ILE A 156 2.79 -0.01 1.49
N GLY A 157 2.32 0.20 2.72
CA GLY A 157 0.94 0.63 3.00
C GLY A 157 -0.08 -0.50 3.01
N ASP A 158 -1.36 -0.15 3.16
CA ASP A 158 -2.48 -1.09 3.22
C ASP A 158 -2.93 -1.51 1.81
N ILE A 159 -2.20 -2.45 1.21
CA ILE A 159 -2.57 -3.13 -0.04
C ILE A 159 -2.12 -4.58 0.05
N GLU A 160 -2.90 -5.48 -0.55
CA GLU A 160 -2.52 -6.88 -0.61
C GLU A 160 -1.14 -7.02 -1.30
N PRO A 161 -0.24 -7.90 -0.82
CA PRO A 161 0.99 -8.20 -1.55
C PRO A 161 0.70 -8.83 -2.92
N LEU A 162 1.58 -8.58 -3.90
CA LEU A 162 1.55 -9.34 -5.16
C LEU A 162 1.92 -10.80 -4.90
N ALA A 163 1.28 -11.69 -5.66
CA ALA A 163 1.55 -13.11 -5.69
C ALA A 163 1.49 -13.58 -7.14
N VAL A 164 2.37 -13.03 -7.99
CA VAL A 164 2.39 -13.38 -9.41
C VAL A 164 3.02 -14.76 -9.56
N PRO A 165 2.34 -15.73 -10.20
CA PRO A 165 2.93 -17.05 -10.43
C PRO A 165 4.25 -16.94 -11.21
N GLY A 166 5.19 -17.82 -10.88
CA GLY A 166 6.39 -17.99 -11.69
C GLY A 166 6.06 -18.51 -13.11
N PRO A 167 7.05 -18.51 -14.02
CA PRO A 167 6.86 -19.04 -15.36
C PRO A 167 6.39 -20.49 -15.27
N VAL A 168 5.27 -20.78 -15.92
CA VAL A 168 4.84 -22.16 -16.12
C VAL A 168 5.89 -22.83 -17.00
N SER A 169 6.52 -23.89 -16.51
CA SER A 169 7.38 -24.71 -17.35
C SER A 169 6.52 -25.30 -18.47
N VAL A 170 6.68 -24.80 -19.69
CA VAL A 170 6.20 -25.53 -20.87
C VAL A 170 7.02 -26.83 -20.87
N PRO A 171 6.38 -28.01 -20.80
CA PRO A 171 7.12 -29.26 -20.89
C PRO A 171 7.99 -29.21 -22.14
N ALA A 172 9.27 -29.58 -22.02
CA ALA A 172 10.13 -29.71 -23.19
C ALA A 172 9.39 -30.57 -24.23
N PRO A 173 9.37 -30.17 -25.52
CA PRO A 173 8.77 -31.01 -26.55
C PRO A 173 9.39 -32.40 -26.43
N ALA A 174 8.55 -33.43 -26.38
CA ALA A 174 9.00 -34.80 -26.23
C ALA A 174 10.08 -35.07 -27.27
N VAL A 175 11.31 -35.32 -26.82
CA VAL A 175 12.39 -35.73 -27.71
C VAL A 175 11.95 -37.07 -28.30
N PRO A 176 11.85 -37.21 -29.63
CA PRO A 176 11.57 -38.50 -30.23
C PRO A 176 12.65 -39.48 -29.79
N VAL A 177 12.27 -40.55 -29.10
CA VAL A 177 13.17 -41.67 -28.82
C VAL A 177 13.47 -42.34 -30.17
N PRO A 178 14.74 -42.51 -30.55
CA PRO A 178 15.13 -43.13 -31.82
C PRO A 178 14.71 -44.60 -31.92
#